data_AF-A0A935UIS5-F1
#
_entry.id   AF-A0A935UIS5-F1
#
_cell.length_a   1.000
_cell.length_b   1.000
_cell.length_c   1.000
_cell.angle_alpha   90.00
_cell.angle_beta   90.00
_cell.angle_gamma   90.00
#
_symmetry.space_group_name_H-M   'P 1'
#
loop_
_entity.id
_entity.type
_entity.pdbx_description
1 polymer ?
#
loop_
_entity_poly.entity_id
_entity_poly.type
_entity_poly.pdbx_seq_one_letter_code
_entity_poly.pdbx_strand_id
1 'polypeptide(L)' 'MKKAKEKGKQILLPVDFVIADKIDASAITGSANDVDGVPDRLGFRPRPESTKIFTAAILKA' A
#
# COMPACT_ATOMS: atom_id res chain seq x y z
N MET A 1 -2.67 -8.93 -13.49
CA MET A 1 -3.64 -7.93 -14.00
C MET A 1 -4.53 -8.42 -15.15
N LYS A 2 -4.00 -9.00 -16.24
CA LYS A 2 -4.79 -9.40 -17.44
C LYS A 2 -6.03 -10.29 -17.13
N LYS A 3 -5.83 -11.39 -16.41
CA LYS A 3 -6.91 -12.31 -15.98
C LYS A 3 -7.99 -11.65 -15.13
N ALA A 4 -7.62 -10.65 -14.32
CA ALA A 4 -8.59 -9.93 -13.48
C ALA A 4 -9.47 -9.01 -14.33
N LYS A 5 -8.88 -8.30 -15.31
CA LYS A 5 -9.62 -7.48 -16.27
C LYS A 5 -10.61 -8.33 -17.09
N GLU A 6 -10.16 -9.48 -17.60
CA GLU A 6 -11.02 -10.42 -18.35
C GLU A 6 -12.21 -10.91 -17.52
N LYS A 7 -12.06 -11.03 -16.19
CA LYS A 7 -13.12 -11.45 -15.28
C LYS A 7 -13.91 -10.29 -14.65
N GLY A 8 -13.71 -9.05 -15.12
CA GLY A 8 -14.35 -7.87 -14.55
C GLY A 8 -14.02 -7.63 -13.07
N LYS A 9 -12.88 -8.12 -12.59
CA LYS A 9 -12.45 -7.97 -11.19
C LYS A 9 -11.60 -6.72 -11.04
N GLN A 10 -11.93 -5.92 -10.03
CA GLN A 10 -11.11 -4.81 -9.59
C GLN A 10 -10.01 -5.33 -8.64
N ILE A 11 -8.77 -4.88 -8.86
CA ILE A 11 -7.64 -5.13 -7.96
C ILE A 11 -7.23 -3.78 -7.39
N LEU A 12 -7.24 -3.68 -6.07
CA LEU A 12 -6.83 -2.49 -5.34
C LEU A 12 -5.47 -2.76 -4.72
N LEU A 13 -4.50 -1.88 -4.98
CA LEU A 13 -3.18 -1.91 -4.39
C LEU A 13 -2.99 -0.66 -3.52
N PRO A 14 -2.11 -0.69 -2.52
CA PRO A 14 -1.81 0.50 -1.74
C PRO A 14 -1.04 1.51 -2.59
N VAL A 15 -1.26 2.80 -2.31
CA VAL A 15 -0.61 3.95 -2.97
C VAL A 15 0.36 4.68 -2.03
N ASP A 16 0.24 4.46 -0.73
CA ASP A 16 1.06 5.09 0.31
C ASP A 16 1.52 4.08 1.37
N PHE A 17 2.76 4.24 1.83
CA PHE A 17 3.46 3.25 2.65
C PHE A 17 4.24 3.88 3.81
N VAL A 18 4.18 3.25 4.97
CA VAL A 18 5.18 3.43 6.03
C VAL A 18 6.38 2.58 5.66
N ILE A 19 7.55 3.20 5.55
CA ILE A 19 8.80 2.52 5.24
C ILE A 19 9.68 2.44 6.49
N ALA A 20 10.53 1.42 6.58
CA ALA A 20 11.47 1.22 7.69
C ALA A 20 12.84 0.75 7.19
N ASP A 21 13.90 1.05 7.94
CA ASP A 21 15.27 0.61 7.65
C ASP A 21 15.49 -0.89 7.95
N LYS A 22 14.74 -1.47 8.90
CA LYS A 22 14.84 -2.89 9.31
C LYS A 22 13.51 -3.45 9.80
N ILE A 23 13.43 -4.78 9.88
CA ILE A 23 12.27 -5.50 10.44
C ILE A 23 12.47 -5.62 11.96
N ASP A 24 12.18 -4.52 12.67
CA ASP A 24 12.29 -4.43 14.12
C ASP A 24 11.24 -3.46 14.68
N ALA A 25 10.80 -3.65 15.92
CA ALA A 25 9.82 -2.76 16.56
C ALA A 25 10.35 -1.34 16.80
N SER A 26 11.68 -1.19 16.92
CA SER A 26 12.38 0.07 17.13
C SER A 26 13.05 0.60 15.85
N ALA A 27 12.60 0.13 14.68
CA ALA A 27 13.12 0.60 13.39
C ALA A 27 12.84 2.09 13.15
N ILE A 28 13.72 2.73 12.39
CA ILE A 28 13.54 4.12 11.96
C ILE A 28 12.52 4.11 10.83
N THR A 29 11.35 4.71 11.11
CA THR A 29 10.25 4.75 10.15
C THR A 29 10.24 6.04 9.31
N GLY A 30 9.59 5.98 8.16
CA GLY A 30 9.39 7.11 7.25
C GLY A 30 8.15 6.95 6.37
N SER A 31 7.97 7.90 5.45
CA SER A 31 6.91 7.88 4.42
C SER A 31 7.48 7.55 3.06
N ALA A 32 6.72 6.80 2.26
CA ALA A 32 6.86 6.77 0.81
C ALA A 32 5.49 6.61 0.16
N ASN A 33 5.42 6.83 -1.15
CA ASN A 33 4.25 6.55 -1.98
C ASN A 33 4.68 5.86 -3.28
N ASP A 34 3.72 5.41 -4.06
CA ASP A 34 3.96 4.67 -5.31
C ASP A 34 4.50 5.55 -6.45
N VAL A 35 4.33 6.88 -6.37
CA VAL A 35 4.81 7.84 -7.36
C VAL A 35 6.29 8.19 -7.16
N ASP A 36 6.65 8.59 -5.95
CA ASP A 36 8.01 8.97 -5.54
C ASP A 36 8.91 7.73 -5.35
N GLY A 37 8.29 6.56 -5.18
CA GLY A 37 8.96 5.29 -4.96
C GLY A 37 9.42 5.10 -3.52
N VAL A 38 9.90 3.88 -3.26
CA VAL A 38 10.43 3.50 -1.95
C VAL A 38 11.96 3.50 -2.04
N PRO A 39 12.68 4.37 -1.30
CA PRO A 39 14.14 4.30 -1.21
C PRO A 39 14.58 2.99 -0.54
N ASP A 40 15.89 2.70 -0.43
CA ASP A 40 16.46 1.43 0.10
C ASP A 40 16.05 1.13 1.56
N ARG A 41 14.78 0.77 1.72
CA ARG A 41 13.98 0.61 2.93
C ARG A 41 12.80 -0.29 2.59
N LEU A 42 12.22 -0.92 3.59
CA LEU A 42 11.12 -1.87 3.42
C LEU A 42 9.77 -1.18 3.66
N GLY A 43 8.82 -1.34 2.75
CA GLY A 43 7.42 -0.94 2.96
C GLY A 43 6.72 -1.90 3.94
N PHE A 44 6.19 -1.37 5.04
CA PHE A 44 5.69 -2.17 6.16
C PHE A 44 4.19 -2.09 6.38
N ARG A 45 3.60 -0.89 6.23
CA ARG A 45 2.15 -0.70 6.39
C ARG A 45 1.58 0.28 5.37
N PRO A 46 0.35 0.04 4.88
CA PRO A 46 -0.40 1.04 4.14
C PRO A 46 -0.67 2.27 5.02
N ARG A 47 -0.71 3.43 4.39
CA ARG A 47 -0.96 4.73 5.03
C ARG A 47 -2.40 5.22 4.75
N PRO A 48 -2.81 6.41 5.25
CA PRO A 48 -4.21 6.81 5.27
C PRO A 48 -4.92 6.79 3.92
N GLU A 49 -4.23 7.02 2.80
CA GLU A 49 -4.87 7.03 1.48
C GLU A 49 -5.24 5.62 1.04
N SER A 50 -4.31 4.67 1.18
CA SER A 50 -4.56 3.26 0.93
C SER A 50 -5.64 2.71 1.86
N THR A 51 -5.60 3.08 3.15
CA THR A 51 -6.64 2.68 4.10
C THR A 51 -8.02 3.16 3.66
N LYS A 52 -8.16 4.42 3.21
CA LYS A 52 -9.44 4.94 2.69
C LYS A 52 -9.93 4.15 1.48
N ILE A 53 -9.06 3.84 0.52
CA ILE A 53 -9.41 3.06 -0.68
C ILE A 53 -9.94 1.68 -0.28
N PHE A 54 -9.25 0.99 0.63
CA PHE A 54 -9.65 -0.33 1.08
C PHE A 54 -10.92 -0.31 1.92
N THR A 55 -11.06 0.64 2.84
CA THR A 55 -12.30 0.81 3.63
C THR A 55 -13.49 1.10 2.73
N ALA A 56 -13.35 1.99 1.74
CA ALA A 56 -14.42 2.28 0.78
C ALA A 56 -14.82 1.06 -0.05
N ALA A 57 -13.85 0.23 -0.45
CA ALA A 57 -14.11 -1.00 -1.17
C ALA A 57 -14.85 -2.04 -0.30
N ILE A 58 -14.47 -2.17 0.97
CA ILE A 58 -15.13 -3.05 1.93
C ILE A 58 -16.57 -2.61 2.18
N LEU A 59 -16.80 -1.30 2.37
CA LEU A 59 -18.15 -0.76 2.59
C LEU A 59 -19.06 -0.86 1.37
N LYS A 60 -18.49 -0.99 0.15
CA LYS A 60 -19.23 -1.15 -1.10
C LYS A 60 -19.57 -2.62 -1.43
N ALA A 61 -18.95 -3.57 -0.73
CA ALA A 61 -19.15 -5.01 -0.93
C ALA A 61 -20.48 -5.48 -0.33
#